data_AF-A0A1W2BAN1-F1
#
_entry.id   AF-A0A1W2BAN1-F1
#
_cell.length_a   1.000
_cell.length_b   1.000
_cell.length_c   1.000
_cell.angle_alpha   90.00
_cell.angle_beta   90.00
_cell.angle_gamma   90.00
#
_symmetry.space_group_name_H-M   'P 1'
#
loop_
_entity.id
_entity.type
_entity.pdbx_description
1 polymer ?
#
loop_
_entity_poly.entity_id
_entity_poly.type
_entity_poly.pdbx_seq_one_letter_code
_entity_poly.pdbx_strand_id
1 'polypeptide(L)'
;MGVLKSNLCPTCGGLLDIDLDKQMYVCTFCGVSFDYEYFREDNVKEVAAKALDREEYGSAKDAYDFVLAKDPHDFDALRGLFLCENEWTGMDRMYEDSEVQISSDDPALQDAIEKCQPEHRPYFEKVREALNELSHYRDLTAEAKSIDKKKETPIKKLGDIEHDLYSTTHMFTEICDSIKEEGDPGSFETFLAITILLPLGFIIYCFLEQDMRKLIAFVVIAAAVFALYHLTKFISARYLTASMAPHKKELAELTEQYEAKNAEAKQSIKRYKELVQEFMDMDPAPSKES
;
A
#
# COMPACT_ATOMS: atom_id res chain seq x y z
N MET A 1 33.61 21.83 -36.22
CA MET A 1 32.96 21.83 -37.55
C MET A 1 32.07 20.60 -37.59
N GLY A 2 30.75 20.77 -37.53
CA GLY A 2 29.83 19.64 -37.62
C GLY A 2 29.84 19.10 -39.05
N VAL A 3 30.06 17.81 -39.20
CA VAL A 3 29.93 17.13 -40.49
C VAL A 3 28.45 17.18 -40.87
N LEU A 4 28.08 18.06 -41.80
CA LEU A 4 26.76 18.06 -42.42
C LEU A 4 26.60 16.72 -43.15
N LYS A 5 25.71 15.86 -42.66
CA LYS A 5 25.28 14.66 -43.39
C LYS A 5 24.65 15.15 -44.70
N SER A 6 25.32 14.90 -45.81
CA SER A 6 24.81 15.24 -47.14
C SER A 6 23.72 14.25 -47.55
N ASN A 7 22.50 14.73 -47.78
CA ASN A 7 21.42 13.91 -48.31
C ASN A 7 21.64 13.68 -49.82
N LEU A 8 21.38 12.47 -50.28
CA LEU A 8 21.50 12.08 -51.69
C LEU A 8 20.12 12.08 -52.34
N CYS A 9 20.04 12.54 -53.59
CA CYS A 9 18.82 12.55 -54.37
C CYS A 9 18.39 11.11 -54.70
N PRO A 10 17.14 10.69 -54.38
CA PRO A 10 16.67 9.34 -54.67
C PRO A 10 16.54 9.06 -56.18
N THR A 11 16.36 10.08 -57.01
CA THR A 11 16.19 9.90 -58.46
C THR A 11 17.50 9.65 -59.18
N CYS A 12 18.60 10.29 -58.77
CA CYS A 12 19.86 10.27 -59.53
C CYS A 12 21.14 10.08 -58.70
N GLY A 13 21.03 10.00 -57.38
CA GLY A 13 22.17 9.88 -56.46
C GLY A 13 23.01 11.15 -56.30
N GLY A 14 22.62 12.27 -56.91
CA GLY A 14 23.32 13.56 -56.79
C GLY A 14 23.15 14.18 -55.40
N LEU A 15 24.11 15.03 -55.00
CA LEU A 15 24.03 15.78 -53.75
C LEU A 15 22.86 16.77 -53.77
N LEU A 16 22.09 16.78 -52.69
CA LEU A 16 21.02 17.75 -52.48
C LEU A 16 21.58 19.00 -51.81
N ASP A 17 21.30 20.15 -52.40
CA ASP A 17 21.60 21.45 -51.83
C ASP A 17 20.36 21.98 -51.08
N ILE A 18 20.58 22.72 -50.00
CA ILE A 18 19.52 23.25 -49.16
C ILE A 18 19.17 24.66 -49.63
N ASP A 19 17.96 24.86 -50.15
CA ASP A 19 17.39 26.18 -50.39
C ASP A 19 16.66 26.64 -49.11
N LEU A 20 17.37 27.40 -48.26
CA LEU A 20 16.86 27.89 -46.97
C LEU A 20 15.66 28.83 -47.13
N ASP A 21 15.60 29.58 -48.23
CA ASP A 21 14.56 30.58 -48.46
C ASP A 21 13.22 29.91 -48.78
N LYS A 22 13.28 28.74 -49.43
CA LYS A 22 12.09 27.97 -49.85
C LYS A 22 11.82 26.73 -49.00
N GLN A 23 12.68 26.43 -48.02
CA GLN A 23 12.60 25.21 -47.20
C GLN A 23 12.50 23.93 -48.05
N MET A 24 13.34 23.81 -49.06
CA MET A 24 13.34 22.64 -49.96
C MET A 24 14.77 22.18 -50.26
N TYR A 25 14.93 20.89 -50.48
CA TYR A 25 16.15 20.28 -50.98
C TYR A 25 16.11 20.30 -52.50
N VAL A 26 17.11 20.88 -53.15
CA VAL A 26 17.20 20.93 -54.62
C VAL A 26 18.38 20.08 -55.07
N CYS A 27 18.13 19.11 -55.94
CA CYS A 27 19.22 18.33 -56.54
C CYS A 27 19.94 19.15 -57.60
N THR A 28 21.24 19.40 -57.38
CA THR A 28 22.10 20.13 -58.33
C THR A 28 22.29 19.40 -59.67
N PHE A 29 22.05 18.09 -59.71
CA PHE A 29 22.30 17.26 -60.89
C PHE A 29 21.08 17.11 -61.81
N CYS A 30 19.92 16.73 -61.25
CA CYS A 30 18.70 16.50 -62.03
C CYS A 30 17.66 17.63 -61.93
N GLY A 31 17.87 18.61 -61.05
CA GLY A 31 16.95 19.74 -60.85
C GLY A 31 15.66 19.39 -60.12
N VAL A 32 15.47 18.14 -59.70
CA VAL A 32 14.31 17.73 -58.90
C VAL A 32 14.44 18.32 -57.50
N SER A 33 13.34 18.86 -57.00
CA SER A 33 13.24 19.37 -55.64
C SER A 33 12.40 18.47 -54.76
N PHE A 34 12.77 18.40 -53.49
CA PHE A 34 12.06 17.69 -52.44
C PHE A 34 11.74 18.68 -51.33
N ASP A 35 10.55 18.59 -50.74
CA ASP A 35 10.23 19.38 -49.55
C ASP A 35 11.18 19.03 -48.41
N TYR A 36 11.44 19.99 -47.51
CA TYR A 36 12.26 19.73 -46.32
C TYR A 36 11.72 18.57 -45.49
N GLU A 37 10.40 18.40 -45.50
CA GLU A 37 9.70 17.35 -44.76
C GLU A 37 9.98 15.96 -45.30
N TYR A 38 10.25 15.81 -46.60
CA TYR A 38 10.50 14.51 -47.25
C TYR A 38 11.73 13.78 -46.67
N PHE A 39 12.79 14.51 -46.30
CA PHE A 39 13.99 13.92 -45.67
C PHE A 39 13.92 13.85 -44.15
N ARG A 40 12.89 14.43 -43.53
CA ARG A 40 12.61 14.20 -42.11
C ARG A 40 11.89 12.87 -41.89
N GLU A 41 11.11 12.39 -42.87
CA GLU A 41 10.20 11.23 -42.72
C GLU A 41 10.87 9.99 -42.12
N ASP A 42 11.98 9.52 -42.69
CA ASP A 42 12.69 8.33 -42.22
C ASP A 42 13.32 8.51 -40.83
N ASN A 43 13.44 9.74 -40.34
CA ASN A 43 14.08 10.07 -39.06
C ASN A 43 13.07 10.60 -38.02
N VAL A 44 11.80 10.82 -38.36
CA VAL A 44 10.84 11.38 -37.39
C VAL A 44 10.64 10.44 -36.22
N LYS A 45 10.54 9.12 -36.45
CA LYS A 45 10.40 8.14 -35.36
C LYS A 45 11.64 8.12 -34.45
N GLU A 46 12.84 8.18 -35.01
CA GLU A 46 14.08 8.22 -34.24
C GLU A 46 14.22 9.55 -33.47
N VAL A 47 13.78 10.67 -34.04
CA VAL A 47 13.71 11.97 -33.36
C VAL A 47 12.68 11.93 -32.21
N ALA A 48 11.50 11.35 -32.45
CA ALA A 48 10.46 11.18 -31.43
C ALA A 48 10.96 10.31 -30.27
N ALA A 49 11.57 9.16 -30.58
CA ALA A 49 12.16 8.26 -29.58
C ALA A 49 13.29 8.93 -28.78
N LYS A 50 14.17 9.72 -29.44
CA LYS A 50 15.22 10.47 -28.74
C LYS A 50 14.68 11.60 -27.87
N ALA A 51 13.60 12.27 -28.29
CA ALA A 51 12.93 13.27 -27.48
C ALA A 51 12.27 12.61 -26.26
N LEU A 52 11.63 11.45 -26.45
CA LEU A 52 11.05 10.65 -25.37
C LEU A 52 12.11 10.21 -24.35
N ASP A 53 13.25 9.69 -24.82
CA ASP A 53 14.40 9.30 -23.98
C ASP A 53 15.00 10.48 -23.18
N ARG A 54 14.80 11.72 -23.64
CA ARG A 54 15.24 12.96 -22.97
C ARG A 54 14.16 13.57 -22.08
N GLU A 55 13.02 12.90 -21.93
CA GLU A 55 11.85 13.40 -21.19
C GLU A 55 11.28 14.70 -21.80
N GLU A 56 11.53 14.95 -23.09
CA GLU A 56 10.98 16.07 -23.86
C GLU A 56 9.59 15.70 -24.43
N TYR A 57 8.65 15.32 -23.54
CA TYR A 57 7.37 14.68 -23.90
C TYR A 57 6.53 15.48 -24.91
N GLY A 58 6.52 16.81 -24.82
CA GLY A 58 5.79 17.65 -25.78
C GLY A 58 6.35 17.54 -27.20
N SER A 59 7.67 17.58 -27.34
CA SER A 59 8.33 17.44 -28.65
C SER A 59 8.23 16.01 -29.19
N ALA A 60 8.29 15.00 -28.31
CA ALA A 60 8.05 13.61 -28.69
C ALA A 60 6.61 13.41 -29.19
N LYS A 61 5.62 13.95 -28.47
CA LYS A 61 4.21 13.93 -28.86
C LYS A 61 3.96 14.56 -30.22
N ASP A 62 4.45 15.77 -30.45
CA ASP A 62 4.30 16.46 -31.75
C ASP A 62 4.88 15.61 -32.91
N ALA A 63 6.01 14.94 -32.66
CA ALA A 63 6.65 14.07 -33.65
C ALA A 63 5.86 12.78 -33.87
N TYR A 64 5.33 12.14 -32.83
CA TYR A 64 4.47 10.96 -32.96
C TYR A 64 3.14 11.29 -33.64
N ASP A 65 2.51 12.42 -33.31
CA ASP A 65 1.30 12.90 -33.98
C ASP A 65 1.54 13.13 -35.49
N PHE A 66 2.72 13.65 -35.86
CA PHE A 66 3.10 13.79 -37.27
C PHE A 66 3.25 12.43 -37.97
N VAL A 67 3.78 11.41 -37.29
CA VAL A 67 3.84 10.04 -37.83
C VAL A 67 2.42 9.49 -38.00
N LEU A 68 1.55 9.65 -37.01
CA LEU A 68 0.16 9.18 -37.03
C LEU A 68 -0.71 9.92 -38.06
N ALA A 69 -0.38 11.16 -38.40
CA ALA A 69 -1.06 11.89 -39.47
C ALA A 69 -0.86 11.24 -40.85
N LYS A 70 0.25 10.49 -41.03
CA LYS A 70 0.58 9.78 -42.27
C LYS A 70 0.19 8.31 -42.23
N ASP A 71 0.52 7.65 -41.13
CA ASP A 71 0.13 6.27 -40.84
C ASP A 71 -0.59 6.20 -39.48
N PRO A 72 -1.92 6.34 -39.48
CA PRO A 72 -2.71 6.32 -38.24
C PRO A 72 -2.61 5.02 -37.44
N HIS A 73 -2.09 3.95 -38.05
CA HIS A 73 -2.04 2.63 -37.46
C HIS A 73 -0.60 2.23 -37.04
N ASP A 74 0.36 3.16 -37.10
CA ASP A 74 1.76 2.92 -36.74
C ASP A 74 1.88 2.57 -35.25
N PHE A 75 2.31 1.33 -34.97
CA PHE A 75 2.39 0.78 -33.61
C PHE A 75 3.32 1.59 -32.71
N ASP A 76 4.53 1.91 -33.20
CA ASP A 76 5.55 2.61 -32.41
C ASP A 76 5.08 4.02 -32.03
N ALA A 77 4.39 4.70 -32.96
CA ALA A 77 3.85 6.03 -32.70
C ALA A 77 2.65 6.02 -31.74
N LEU A 78 1.73 5.06 -31.86
CA LEU A 78 0.62 4.91 -30.90
C LEU A 78 1.14 4.60 -29.49
N ARG A 79 2.11 3.69 -29.37
CA ARG A 79 2.76 3.38 -28.10
C ARG A 79 3.51 4.60 -27.56
N GLY A 80 4.28 5.28 -28.40
CA GLY A 80 5.04 6.47 -28.04
C GLY A 80 4.14 7.60 -27.52
N LEU A 81 2.98 7.80 -28.16
CA LEU A 81 1.98 8.76 -27.72
C LEU A 81 1.40 8.40 -26.34
N PHE A 82 1.05 7.13 -26.12
CA PHE A 82 0.62 6.63 -24.81
C PHE A 82 1.69 6.89 -23.73
N LEU A 83 2.97 6.65 -24.04
CA LEU A 83 4.07 6.94 -23.13
C LEU A 83 4.22 8.45 -22.85
N CYS A 84 4.06 9.31 -23.86
CA CYS A 84 4.13 10.76 -23.70
C CYS A 84 3.03 11.31 -22.79
N GLU A 85 1.78 10.86 -22.96
CA GLU A 85 0.62 11.32 -22.15
C GLU A 85 0.77 10.93 -20.68
N ASN A 86 1.52 9.87 -20.40
CA ASN A 86 1.75 9.36 -19.05
C ASN A 86 3.14 9.74 -18.50
N GLU A 87 3.91 10.58 -19.20
CA GLU A 87 5.26 11.03 -18.83
C GLU A 87 6.22 9.86 -18.53
N TRP A 88 6.19 8.84 -19.40
CA TRP A 88 7.02 7.64 -19.33
C TRP A 88 8.03 7.62 -20.46
N THR A 89 9.26 7.20 -20.16
CA THR A 89 10.31 6.98 -21.17
C THR A 89 10.24 5.58 -21.78
N GLY A 90 9.61 4.63 -21.09
CA GLY A 90 9.50 3.24 -21.48
C GLY A 90 8.40 2.51 -20.72
N MET A 91 8.13 1.27 -21.16
CA MET A 91 7.14 0.39 -20.52
C MET A 91 7.68 -0.32 -19.27
N ASP A 92 8.98 -0.23 -19.03
CA ASP A 92 9.67 -0.79 -17.87
C ASP A 92 9.14 -0.26 -16.54
N ARG A 93 8.56 0.96 -16.52
CA ARG A 93 7.83 1.47 -15.35
C ARG A 93 6.69 0.58 -14.88
N MET A 94 6.13 -0.25 -15.77
CA MET A 94 5.09 -1.23 -15.38
C MET A 94 5.62 -2.36 -14.50
N TYR A 95 6.94 -2.56 -14.37
CA TYR A 95 7.48 -3.49 -13.38
C TYR A 95 7.41 -2.93 -11.96
N GLU A 96 7.29 -1.60 -11.81
CA GLU A 96 7.28 -0.90 -10.53
C GLU A 96 5.84 -0.49 -10.16
N ASP A 97 5.11 -1.41 -9.51
CA ASP A 97 3.67 -1.27 -9.21
C ASP A 97 3.31 -0.01 -8.39
N SER A 98 4.27 0.52 -7.62
CA SER A 98 4.11 1.75 -6.85
C SER A 98 4.13 3.02 -7.68
N GLU A 99 4.75 3.03 -8.86
CA GLU A 99 4.94 4.24 -9.68
C GLU A 99 3.83 4.45 -10.71
N VAL A 100 3.09 3.40 -11.06
CA VAL A 100 2.10 3.45 -12.15
C VAL A 100 0.81 4.16 -11.73
N GLN A 101 0.63 5.44 -12.06
CA GLN A 101 -0.60 6.18 -11.69
C GLN A 101 -1.71 6.18 -12.77
N ILE A 102 -1.55 5.36 -13.81
CA ILE A 102 -2.45 5.33 -14.96
C ILE A 102 -3.75 4.56 -14.62
N SER A 103 -4.88 5.08 -15.11
CA SER A 103 -6.17 4.39 -15.11
C SER A 103 -6.26 3.38 -16.25
N SER A 104 -6.96 2.27 -16.05
CA SER A 104 -7.28 1.35 -17.15
C SER A 104 -8.16 1.98 -18.24
N ASP A 105 -8.91 3.03 -17.90
CA ASP A 105 -9.74 3.82 -18.81
C ASP A 105 -9.00 5.04 -19.38
N ASP A 106 -7.66 5.00 -19.42
CA ASP A 106 -6.85 6.07 -19.98
C ASP A 106 -7.24 6.35 -21.46
N PRO A 107 -7.54 7.61 -21.83
CA PRO A 107 -7.97 7.93 -23.18
C PRO A 107 -6.93 7.62 -24.25
N ALA A 108 -5.64 7.78 -23.96
CA ALA A 108 -4.57 7.51 -24.93
C ALA A 108 -4.42 6.02 -25.18
N LEU A 109 -4.54 5.20 -24.13
CA LEU A 109 -4.59 3.74 -24.26
C LEU A 109 -5.80 3.27 -25.08
N GLN A 110 -6.98 3.83 -24.81
CA GLN A 110 -8.19 3.49 -25.56
C GLN A 110 -8.07 3.89 -27.03
N ASP A 111 -7.53 5.08 -27.32
CA ASP A 111 -7.27 5.55 -28.68
C ASP A 111 -6.28 4.62 -29.41
N ALA A 112 -5.23 4.16 -28.72
CA ALA A 112 -4.28 3.18 -29.27
C ALA A 112 -4.95 1.83 -29.59
N ILE A 113 -5.84 1.32 -28.74
CA ILE A 113 -6.61 0.06 -28.98
C ILE A 113 -7.52 0.19 -30.21
N GLU A 114 -8.15 1.35 -30.38
CA GLU A 114 -9.08 1.63 -31.48
C GLU A 114 -8.37 1.83 -32.81
N LYS A 115 -7.24 2.56 -32.80
CA LYS A 115 -6.48 2.90 -34.00
C LYS A 115 -5.43 1.86 -34.40
N CYS A 116 -4.96 0.98 -33.53
CA CYS A 116 -3.95 0.00 -33.93
C CYS A 116 -4.46 -1.03 -34.95
N GLN A 117 -3.53 -1.62 -35.71
CA GLN A 117 -3.82 -2.78 -36.54
C GLN A 117 -4.30 -3.97 -35.69
N PRO A 118 -5.15 -4.87 -36.23
CA PRO A 118 -5.65 -6.05 -35.50
C PRO A 118 -4.55 -6.93 -34.90
N GLU A 119 -3.38 -7.00 -35.52
CA GLU A 119 -2.23 -7.79 -35.08
C GLU A 119 -1.60 -7.22 -33.78
N HIS A 120 -1.68 -5.90 -33.58
CA HIS A 120 -1.10 -5.21 -32.42
C HIS A 120 -2.10 -4.94 -31.30
N ARG A 121 -3.41 -5.05 -31.58
CA ARG A 121 -4.46 -4.88 -30.57
C ARG A 121 -4.26 -5.73 -29.30
N PRO A 122 -3.86 -7.01 -29.38
CA PRO A 122 -3.64 -7.83 -28.18
C PRO A 122 -2.64 -7.23 -27.20
N TYR A 123 -1.61 -6.51 -27.68
CA TYR A 123 -0.63 -5.84 -26.82
C TYR A 123 -1.28 -4.77 -25.94
N PHE A 124 -2.02 -3.82 -26.55
CA PHE A 124 -2.66 -2.74 -25.80
C PHE A 124 -3.81 -3.23 -24.91
N GLU A 125 -4.55 -4.26 -25.35
CA GLU A 125 -5.57 -4.90 -24.51
C GLU A 125 -4.94 -5.54 -23.27
N LYS A 126 -3.76 -6.16 -23.39
CA LYS A 126 -3.02 -6.70 -22.25
C LYS A 126 -2.50 -5.63 -21.30
N VAL A 127 -2.05 -4.49 -21.82
CA VAL A 127 -1.72 -3.32 -20.99
C VAL A 127 -2.94 -2.88 -20.18
N ARG A 128 -4.11 -2.79 -20.82
CA ARG A 128 -5.38 -2.45 -20.13
C ARG A 128 -5.77 -3.48 -19.08
N GLU A 129 -5.64 -4.78 -19.38
CA GLU A 129 -5.86 -5.86 -18.42
C GLU A 129 -4.93 -5.72 -17.20
N ALA A 130 -3.65 -5.44 -17.42
CA ALA A 130 -2.68 -5.22 -16.36
C ALA A 130 -3.06 -4.02 -15.48
N LEU A 131 -3.43 -2.87 -16.07
CA LEU A 131 -3.86 -1.70 -15.32
C LEU A 131 -5.14 -1.94 -14.50
N ASN A 132 -6.10 -2.70 -15.05
CA ASN A 132 -7.30 -3.12 -14.32
C ASN A 132 -6.95 -3.96 -13.09
N GLU A 133 -6.06 -4.94 -13.26
CA GLU A 133 -5.62 -5.79 -12.16
C GLU A 133 -4.85 -4.98 -11.09
N LEU A 134 -4.03 -4.02 -11.52
CA LEU A 134 -3.33 -3.11 -10.60
C LEU A 134 -4.30 -2.23 -9.80
N SER A 135 -5.36 -1.73 -10.44
CA SER A 135 -6.42 -0.97 -9.78
C SER A 135 -7.13 -1.84 -8.73
N HIS A 136 -7.50 -3.06 -9.10
CA HIS A 136 -8.11 -4.04 -8.20
C HIS A 136 -7.20 -4.36 -6.99
N TYR A 137 -5.90 -4.56 -7.21
CA TYR A 137 -4.92 -4.72 -6.14
C TYR A 137 -4.88 -3.53 -5.16
N ARG A 138 -4.97 -2.29 -5.67
CA ARG A 138 -4.98 -1.08 -4.85
C ARG A 138 -6.22 -0.99 -3.99
N ASP A 139 -7.38 -1.29 -4.55
CA ASP A 139 -8.66 -1.34 -3.83
C ASP A 139 -8.61 -2.37 -2.71
N LEU A 140 -8.16 -3.60 -3.01
CA LEU A 140 -7.99 -4.67 -2.02
C LEU A 140 -7.03 -4.26 -0.89
N THR A 141 -5.92 -3.59 -1.24
CA THR A 141 -4.94 -3.12 -0.25
C THR A 141 -5.50 -2.00 0.62
N ALA A 142 -6.29 -1.09 0.05
CA ALA A 142 -6.99 -0.03 0.79
C ALA A 142 -8.05 -0.62 1.74
N GLU A 143 -8.83 -1.61 1.28
CA GLU A 143 -9.78 -2.35 2.09
C GLU A 143 -9.07 -3.07 3.25
N ALA A 144 -8.00 -3.81 2.97
CA ALA A 144 -7.21 -4.51 3.99
C ALA A 144 -6.68 -3.55 5.06
N LYS A 145 -6.13 -2.38 4.66
CA LYS A 145 -5.69 -1.33 5.60
C LYS A 145 -6.85 -0.79 6.45
N SER A 146 -8.03 -0.64 5.87
CA SER A 146 -9.21 -0.18 6.61
C SER A 146 -9.67 -1.21 7.66
N ILE A 147 -9.58 -2.51 7.35
CA ILE A 147 -9.87 -3.61 8.28
C ILE A 147 -8.82 -3.64 9.39
N ASP A 148 -7.55 -3.46 9.05
CA ASP A 148 -6.47 -3.44 10.05
C ASP A 148 -6.64 -2.30 11.05
N LYS A 149 -7.02 -1.10 10.58
CA LYS A 149 -7.37 0.02 11.45
C LYS A 149 -8.59 -0.29 12.34
N LYS A 150 -9.59 -1.04 11.85
CA LYS A 150 -10.75 -1.47 12.66
C LYS A 150 -10.33 -2.42 13.79
N LYS A 151 -9.26 -3.20 13.64
CA LYS A 151 -8.74 -4.11 14.69
C LYS A 151 -8.19 -3.35 15.91
N GLU A 152 -7.75 -2.10 15.76
CA GLU A 152 -7.22 -1.29 16.88
C GLU A 152 -8.25 -1.12 18.01
N THR A 153 -9.54 -1.00 17.68
CA THR A 153 -10.62 -0.79 18.66
C THR A 153 -10.83 -1.99 19.59
N PRO A 154 -11.08 -3.22 19.10
CA PRO A 154 -11.21 -4.38 19.97
C PRO A 154 -9.90 -4.73 20.69
N ILE A 155 -8.73 -4.49 20.07
CA ILE A 155 -7.43 -4.66 20.75
C ILE A 155 -7.33 -3.74 21.97
N LYS A 156 -7.65 -2.45 21.81
CA LYS A 156 -7.63 -1.50 22.92
C LYS A 156 -8.58 -1.91 24.04
N LYS A 157 -9.83 -2.26 23.70
CA LYS A 157 -10.83 -2.73 24.69
C LYS A 157 -10.38 -3.98 25.43
N LEU A 158 -9.76 -4.93 24.73
CA LEU A 158 -9.20 -6.13 25.36
C LEU A 158 -8.05 -5.75 26.31
N GLY A 159 -7.17 -4.84 25.92
CA GLY A 159 -6.11 -4.32 26.78
C GLY A 159 -6.65 -3.63 28.03
N ASP A 160 -7.70 -2.81 27.89
CA ASP A 160 -8.37 -2.14 29.02
C ASP A 160 -8.97 -3.19 29.99
N ILE A 161 -9.67 -4.21 29.46
CA ILE A 161 -10.26 -5.29 30.27
C ILE A 161 -9.19 -6.16 30.94
N GLU A 162 -8.08 -6.45 30.24
CA GLU A 162 -6.95 -7.21 30.80
C GLU A 162 -6.26 -6.42 31.91
N HIS A 163 -6.11 -5.11 31.75
CA HIS A 163 -5.60 -4.24 32.79
C HIS A 163 -6.52 -4.22 34.02
N ASP A 164 -7.84 -4.11 33.83
CA ASP A 164 -8.83 -4.17 34.93
C ASP A 164 -8.81 -5.53 35.63
N LEU A 165 -8.67 -6.63 34.88
CA LEU A 165 -8.57 -7.98 35.43
C LEU A 165 -7.27 -8.15 36.23
N TYR A 166 -6.16 -7.63 35.71
CA TYR A 166 -4.86 -7.62 36.38
C TYR A 166 -4.94 -6.82 37.68
N SER A 167 -5.42 -5.58 37.64
CA SER A 167 -5.59 -4.72 38.83
C SER A 167 -6.52 -5.36 39.86
N THR A 168 -7.66 -5.94 39.44
CA THR A 168 -8.57 -6.65 40.38
C THR A 168 -7.89 -7.87 41.02
N THR A 169 -7.01 -8.54 40.28
CA THR A 169 -6.29 -9.72 40.79
C THR A 169 -5.16 -9.32 41.74
N HIS A 170 -4.47 -8.21 41.44
CA HIS A 170 -3.26 -7.74 42.08
C HIS A 170 -3.44 -6.57 43.04
N MET A 171 -4.66 -6.07 43.29
CA MET A 171 -4.91 -4.95 44.20
C MET A 171 -4.27 -5.15 45.59
N PHE A 172 -4.29 -6.38 46.13
CA PHE A 172 -3.61 -6.67 47.40
C PHE A 172 -2.08 -6.61 47.29
N THR A 173 -1.51 -7.10 46.18
CA THR A 173 -0.07 -7.02 45.96
C THR A 173 0.37 -5.59 45.69
N GLU A 174 -0.40 -4.81 44.92
CA GLU A 174 -0.14 -3.39 44.67
C GLU A 174 -0.25 -2.54 45.93
N ILE A 175 -1.21 -2.81 46.84
CA ILE A 175 -1.25 -2.17 48.16
C ILE A 175 -0.02 -2.55 48.98
N CYS A 176 0.40 -3.82 48.96
CA CYS A 176 1.61 -4.24 49.68
C CYS A 176 2.90 -3.61 49.11
N ASP A 177 2.96 -3.43 47.79
CA ASP A 177 4.16 -2.94 47.12
C ASP A 177 4.22 -1.40 47.10
N SER A 178 3.10 -0.69 46.96
CA SER A 178 3.05 0.78 47.10
C SER A 178 3.48 1.24 48.49
N ILE A 179 3.06 0.50 49.51
CA ILE A 179 3.47 0.72 50.90
C ILE A 179 4.99 0.47 51.08
N LYS A 180 5.62 -0.42 50.31
CA LYS A 180 7.08 -0.62 50.34
C LYS A 180 7.83 0.48 49.58
N GLU A 181 7.31 0.92 48.44
CA GLU A 181 7.98 1.89 47.55
C GLU A 181 7.94 3.32 48.06
N GLU A 182 6.90 3.75 48.78
CA GLU A 182 6.85 5.09 49.38
C GLU A 182 7.92 5.33 50.44
N GLY A 183 8.67 4.29 50.85
CA GLY A 183 9.85 4.43 51.71
C GLY A 183 9.55 4.98 53.10
N ASP A 184 8.28 5.16 53.45
CA ASP A 184 7.82 5.48 54.80
C ASP A 184 7.54 4.17 55.55
N PRO A 185 8.49 3.65 56.33
CA PRO A 185 8.29 2.43 57.11
C PRO A 185 7.06 2.50 58.03
N GLY A 186 6.58 3.71 58.37
CA GLY A 186 5.38 3.90 59.19
C GLY A 186 4.08 3.40 58.54
N SER A 187 3.93 3.48 57.21
CA SER A 187 2.67 3.09 56.55
C SER A 187 2.48 1.56 56.50
N PHE A 188 3.56 0.80 56.28
CA PHE A 188 3.55 -0.66 56.32
C PHE A 188 3.30 -1.20 57.72
N GLU A 189 4.02 -0.65 58.71
CA GLU A 189 3.84 -1.01 60.10
C GLU A 189 2.42 -0.72 60.57
N THR A 190 1.83 0.41 60.14
CA THR A 190 0.44 0.77 60.45
C THR A 190 -0.56 -0.18 59.79
N PHE A 191 -0.37 -0.53 58.51
CA PHE A 191 -1.25 -1.47 57.82
C PHE A 191 -1.19 -2.87 58.45
N LEU A 192 0.00 -3.37 58.73
CA LEU A 192 0.24 -4.68 59.32
C LEU A 192 -0.27 -4.72 60.77
N ALA A 193 -0.13 -3.61 61.51
CA ALA A 193 -0.75 -3.45 62.83
C ALA A 193 -2.28 -3.50 62.77
N ILE A 194 -2.91 -2.82 61.81
CA ILE A 194 -4.37 -2.79 61.69
C ILE A 194 -4.91 -4.14 61.21
N THR A 195 -4.25 -4.79 60.26
CA THR A 195 -4.75 -6.04 59.67
C THR A 195 -4.40 -7.29 60.46
N ILE A 196 -3.29 -7.29 61.21
CA ILE A 196 -2.84 -8.47 61.97
C ILE A 196 -2.94 -8.24 63.48
N LEU A 197 -2.43 -7.12 64.01
CA LEU A 197 -2.37 -6.92 65.46
C LEU A 197 -3.74 -6.58 66.07
N LEU A 198 -4.60 -5.84 65.37
CA LEU A 198 -5.94 -5.48 65.86
C LEU A 198 -6.85 -6.71 66.02
N PRO A 199 -6.96 -7.63 65.03
CA PRO A 199 -7.67 -8.90 65.21
C PRO A 199 -7.07 -9.75 66.32
N LEU A 200 -5.74 -9.82 66.40
CA LEU A 200 -5.04 -10.67 67.36
C LEU A 200 -5.20 -10.14 68.80
N GLY A 201 -5.16 -8.83 68.98
CA GLY A 201 -5.47 -8.16 70.25
C GLY A 201 -6.94 -8.36 70.67
N PHE A 202 -7.89 -8.30 69.74
CA PHE A 202 -9.29 -8.59 70.01
C PHE A 202 -9.50 -10.05 70.46
N ILE A 203 -8.82 -11.00 69.81
CA ILE A 203 -8.84 -12.42 70.18
C ILE A 203 -8.33 -12.60 71.62
N ILE A 204 -7.18 -11.99 71.95
CA ILE A 204 -6.60 -12.05 73.31
C ILE A 204 -7.55 -11.44 74.34
N TYR A 205 -8.14 -10.27 74.05
CA TYR A 205 -9.10 -9.60 74.92
C TYR A 205 -10.33 -10.48 75.22
N CYS A 206 -10.93 -11.09 74.20
CA CYS A 206 -12.05 -12.03 74.41
C CYS A 206 -11.65 -13.26 75.23
N PHE A 207 -10.40 -13.73 75.09
CA PHE A 207 -9.88 -14.84 75.88
C PHE A 207 -9.74 -14.48 77.37
N LEU A 208 -9.28 -13.25 77.67
CA LEU A 208 -9.12 -12.75 79.04
C LEU A 208 -10.45 -12.54 79.76
N GLU A 209 -11.49 -12.07 79.05
CA GLU A 209 -12.84 -11.92 79.62
C GLU A 209 -13.61 -13.24 79.77
N GLN A 210 -13.07 -14.37 79.28
CA GLN A 210 -13.75 -15.66 79.20
C GLN A 210 -15.08 -15.64 78.41
N ASP A 211 -15.32 -14.60 77.62
CA ASP A 211 -16.54 -14.46 76.82
C ASP A 211 -16.36 -15.09 75.43
N MET A 212 -16.47 -16.42 75.39
CA MET A 212 -16.35 -17.21 74.16
C MET A 212 -17.37 -16.81 73.08
N ARG A 213 -18.48 -16.16 73.43
CA ARG A 213 -19.51 -15.76 72.46
C ARG A 213 -19.01 -14.63 71.56
N LYS A 214 -18.31 -13.64 72.13
CA LYS A 214 -17.72 -12.52 71.37
C LYS A 214 -16.65 -13.01 70.39
N LEU A 215 -15.81 -13.95 70.81
CA LEU A 215 -14.77 -14.55 69.97
C LEU A 215 -15.38 -15.29 68.76
N ILE A 216 -16.39 -16.14 69.01
CA ILE A 216 -17.09 -16.87 67.95
C ILE A 216 -17.73 -15.88 66.96
N ALA A 217 -18.41 -14.84 67.45
CA ALA A 217 -19.03 -13.83 66.59
C ALA A 217 -18.00 -13.13 65.70
N PHE A 218 -16.85 -12.74 66.25
CA PHE A 218 -15.78 -12.10 65.49
C PHE A 218 -15.21 -13.01 64.38
N VAL A 219 -14.90 -14.27 64.70
CA VAL A 219 -14.39 -15.23 63.70
C VAL A 219 -15.40 -15.46 62.58
N VAL A 220 -16.70 -15.58 62.90
CA VAL A 220 -17.76 -15.73 61.90
C VAL A 220 -17.86 -14.50 61.00
N ILE A 221 -17.79 -13.30 61.57
CA ILE A 221 -17.81 -12.04 60.80
C ILE A 221 -16.58 -11.96 59.89
N ALA A 222 -15.38 -12.24 60.40
CA ALA A 222 -14.15 -12.22 59.62
C ALA A 222 -14.19 -13.24 58.47
N ALA A 223 -14.65 -14.46 58.75
CA ALA A 223 -14.84 -15.49 57.73
C ALA A 223 -15.88 -15.08 56.68
N ALA A 224 -16.98 -14.44 57.08
CA ALA A 224 -18.00 -13.93 56.17
C ALA A 224 -17.45 -12.81 55.27
N VAL A 225 -16.69 -11.85 55.82
CA VAL A 225 -16.04 -10.79 55.05
C VAL A 225 -15.04 -11.37 54.05
N PHE A 226 -14.22 -12.32 54.48
CA PHE A 226 -13.27 -13.02 53.61
C PHE A 226 -13.97 -13.78 52.48
N ALA A 227 -15.04 -14.53 52.81
CA ALA A 227 -15.84 -15.25 51.82
C ALA A 227 -16.51 -14.29 50.84
N LEU A 228 -17.07 -13.17 51.31
CA LEU A 228 -17.65 -12.13 50.46
C LEU A 228 -16.60 -11.51 49.53
N TYR A 229 -15.39 -11.22 50.04
CA TYR A 229 -14.29 -10.70 49.22
C TYR A 229 -13.89 -11.68 48.10
N HIS A 230 -13.73 -12.97 48.41
CA HIS A 230 -13.41 -13.96 47.39
C HIS A 230 -14.56 -14.17 46.40
N LEU A 231 -15.80 -14.11 46.87
CA LEU A 231 -16.98 -14.21 46.01
C LEU A 231 -17.08 -13.01 45.06
N THR A 232 -16.90 -11.78 45.54
CA THR A 232 -16.90 -10.58 44.68
C THR A 232 -15.76 -10.63 43.67
N LYS A 233 -14.54 -11.02 44.10
CA LYS A 233 -13.41 -11.20 43.19
C LYS A 233 -13.71 -12.24 42.10
N PHE A 234 -14.29 -13.38 42.47
CA PHE A 234 -14.67 -14.43 41.52
C PHE A 234 -15.75 -13.98 40.54
N ILE A 235 -16.77 -13.27 41.03
CA ILE A 235 -17.84 -12.70 40.20
C ILE A 235 -17.27 -11.67 39.22
N SER A 236 -16.43 -10.73 39.69
CA SER A 236 -15.78 -9.72 38.85
C SER A 236 -14.89 -10.35 37.79
N ALA A 237 -14.06 -11.34 38.14
CA ALA A 237 -13.21 -12.04 37.18
C ALA A 237 -14.04 -12.77 36.10
N ARG A 238 -15.14 -13.42 36.49
CA ARG A 238 -16.05 -14.06 35.52
C ARG A 238 -16.75 -13.05 34.63
N TYR A 239 -17.20 -11.93 35.19
CA TYR A 239 -17.84 -10.85 34.44
C TYR A 239 -16.89 -10.25 33.40
N LEU A 240 -15.65 -9.92 33.80
CA LEU A 240 -14.62 -9.40 32.90
C LEU A 240 -14.24 -10.43 31.83
N THR A 241 -14.08 -11.70 32.20
CA THR A 241 -13.80 -12.75 31.20
C THR A 241 -14.94 -12.89 30.19
N ALA A 242 -16.19 -12.79 30.63
CA ALA A 242 -17.35 -12.81 29.76
C ALA A 242 -17.43 -11.58 28.84
N SER A 243 -17.02 -10.39 29.31
CA SER A 243 -16.99 -9.18 28.50
C SER A 243 -15.87 -9.18 27.43
N MET A 244 -14.80 -9.97 27.63
CA MET A 244 -13.76 -10.16 26.60
C MET A 244 -14.24 -11.01 25.41
N ALA A 245 -15.16 -11.95 25.63
CA ALA A 245 -15.60 -12.90 24.60
C ALA A 245 -16.09 -12.24 23.29
N PRO A 246 -16.98 -11.22 23.30
CA PRO A 246 -17.41 -10.56 22.06
C PRO A 246 -16.26 -9.86 21.35
N HIS A 247 -15.34 -9.21 22.07
CA HIS A 247 -14.19 -8.52 21.45
C HIS A 247 -13.16 -9.48 20.87
N LYS A 248 -12.92 -10.63 21.51
CA LYS A 248 -12.09 -11.70 20.93
C LYS A 248 -12.71 -12.26 19.65
N LYS A 249 -14.03 -12.46 19.65
CA LYS A 249 -14.75 -12.92 18.47
C LYS A 249 -14.68 -11.89 17.33
N GLU A 250 -14.96 -10.63 17.61
CA GLU A 250 -14.85 -9.51 16.65
C GLU A 250 -13.43 -9.40 16.09
N LEU A 251 -12.40 -9.49 16.94
CA LEU A 251 -11.01 -9.46 16.51
C LEU A 251 -10.65 -10.66 15.62
N ALA A 252 -11.15 -11.86 15.93
CA ALA A 252 -10.93 -13.04 15.12
C ALA A 252 -11.58 -12.89 13.73
N GLU A 253 -12.83 -12.43 13.68
CA GLU A 253 -13.54 -12.16 12.41
C GLU A 253 -12.84 -11.11 11.56
N LEU A 254 -12.38 -10.00 12.15
CA LEU A 254 -11.61 -8.97 11.44
C LEU A 254 -10.25 -9.47 10.96
N THR A 255 -9.60 -10.35 11.74
CA THR A 255 -8.31 -10.94 11.36
C THR A 255 -8.49 -11.90 10.18
N GLU A 256 -9.52 -12.74 10.19
CA GLU A 256 -9.85 -13.62 9.06
C GLU A 256 -10.17 -12.81 7.79
N GLN A 257 -10.97 -11.75 7.90
CA GLN A 257 -11.27 -10.86 6.77
C GLN A 257 -10.02 -10.17 6.22
N TYR A 258 -9.14 -9.69 7.11
CA TYR A 258 -7.87 -9.08 6.72
C TYR A 258 -6.98 -10.08 5.97
N GLU A 259 -6.84 -11.31 6.49
CA GLU A 259 -6.03 -12.36 5.87
C GLU A 259 -6.58 -12.76 4.50
N ALA A 260 -7.90 -12.92 4.37
CA ALA A 260 -8.56 -13.20 3.10
C ALA A 260 -8.29 -12.10 2.07
N LYS A 261 -8.51 -10.83 2.44
CA LYS A 261 -8.26 -9.67 1.54
C LYS A 261 -6.80 -9.51 1.16
N ASN A 262 -5.89 -9.75 2.10
CA ASN A 262 -4.46 -9.71 1.83
C ASN A 262 -4.02 -10.87 0.91
N ALA A 263 -4.64 -12.04 1.03
CA ALA A 263 -4.40 -13.15 0.11
C ALA A 263 -4.90 -12.84 -1.31
N GLU A 264 -6.10 -12.26 -1.44
CA GLU A 264 -6.63 -11.76 -2.72
C GLU A 264 -5.68 -10.71 -3.33
N ALA A 265 -5.22 -9.74 -2.54
CA ALA A 265 -4.28 -8.72 -3.00
C ALA A 265 -2.97 -9.33 -3.52
N LYS A 266 -2.43 -10.33 -2.81
CA LYS A 266 -1.22 -11.07 -3.25
C LYS A 266 -1.43 -11.82 -4.56
N GLN A 267 -2.61 -12.39 -4.77
CA GLN A 267 -2.94 -13.06 -6.02
C GLN A 267 -3.07 -12.04 -7.16
N SER A 268 -3.74 -10.92 -6.90
CA SER A 268 -3.93 -9.83 -7.86
C SER A 268 -2.60 -9.23 -8.33
N ILE A 269 -1.69 -8.88 -7.42
CA ILE A 269 -0.36 -8.36 -7.79
C ILE A 269 0.48 -9.39 -8.54
N LYS A 270 0.33 -10.69 -8.22
CA LYS A 270 0.99 -11.75 -8.98
C LYS A 270 0.47 -11.81 -10.42
N ARG A 271 -0.86 -11.74 -10.59
CA ARG A 271 -1.49 -11.73 -11.92
C ARG A 271 -1.09 -10.49 -12.72
N TYR A 272 -1.02 -9.32 -12.08
CA TYR A 272 -0.49 -8.11 -12.69
C TYR A 272 0.91 -8.33 -13.25
N LYS A 273 1.84 -8.88 -12.46
CA LYS A 273 3.22 -9.14 -12.90
C LYS A 273 3.31 -10.15 -14.04
N GLU A 274 2.46 -11.18 -14.04
CA GLU A 274 2.34 -12.12 -15.15
C GLU A 274 1.86 -11.40 -16.43
N LEU A 275 0.84 -10.56 -16.34
CA LEU A 275 0.33 -9.76 -17.46
C LEU A 275 1.37 -8.76 -17.99
N VAL A 276 2.14 -8.13 -17.09
CA VAL A 276 3.25 -7.26 -17.47
C VAL A 276 4.28 -8.02 -18.27
N GLN A 277 4.68 -9.20 -17.81
CA GLN A 277 5.59 -10.03 -18.58
C GLN A 277 4.99 -10.46 -19.93
N GLU A 278 3.72 -10.88 -19.96
CA GLU A 278 3.01 -11.30 -21.17
C GLU A 278 3.06 -10.21 -22.26
N PHE A 279 2.74 -8.95 -21.94
CA PHE A 279 2.76 -7.89 -22.97
C PHE A 279 4.17 -7.41 -23.31
N MET A 280 5.11 -7.47 -22.37
CA MET A 280 6.52 -7.14 -22.64
C MET A 280 7.13 -8.15 -23.63
N ASP A 281 6.74 -9.42 -23.55
CA ASP A 281 7.14 -10.46 -24.51
C ASP A 281 6.48 -10.28 -25.89
N MET A 282 5.37 -9.53 -25.96
CA MET A 282 4.68 -9.18 -27.21
C MET A 282 5.21 -7.89 -27.86
N ASP A 283 6.05 -7.12 -27.17
CA ASP A 283 6.56 -5.85 -27.68
C ASP A 283 7.43 -6.09 -28.94
N PRO A 284 6.99 -5.64 -30.12
CA PRO A 284 7.76 -5.82 -31.36
C PRO A 284 8.99 -4.91 -31.41
N ALA A 285 9.10 -3.91 -30.53
CA ALA A 285 10.27 -3.06 -30.47
C ALA A 285 11.48 -3.88 -29.97
N PRO A 286 12.64 -3.78 -30.63
CA PRO A 286 13.83 -4.46 -30.15
C PRO A 286 14.13 -3.98 -28.73
N SER A 287 14.17 -4.91 -27.78
CA SER A 287 14.65 -4.62 -26.42
C SER A 287 16.00 -3.92 -26.59
N LYS A 288 16.11 -2.67 -26.14
CA LYS A 288 17.39 -1.96 -26.14
C LYS A 288 18.37 -2.86 -25.38
N GLU A 289 19.28 -3.51 -26.10
CA GLU A 289 20.38 -4.27 -25.48
C GLU A 289 21.11 -3.25 -24.61
N SER A 290 20.93 -3.37 -23.29
CA SER A 290 21.49 -2.47 -22.28
C SER A 290 22.90 -2.86 -21.92
#